data_AF-A0A840CHB1-F1
#
_entry.id   AF-A0A840CHB1-F1
#
_cell.length_a   1.000
_cell.length_b   1.000
_cell.length_c   1.000
_cell.angle_alpha   90.00
_cell.angle_beta   90.00
_cell.angle_gamma   90.00
#
_symmetry.space_group_name_H-M   'P 1'
#
loop_
_entity.id
_entity.type
_entity.pdbx_description
1 polymer ?
#
loop_
_entity_poly.entity_id
_entity_poly.type
_entity_poly.pdbx_seq_one_letter_code
_entity_poly.pdbx_strand_id
1 'polypeptide(L)'
;MSKPRTANPALAISEADLASALAQIGTEVDDQPLRSSALARIMRETFHGSDAGGAWDWRMAYDMMQAAAIQVFLRGAGATADIANA
;
A
#
# COMPACT_ATOMS: atom_id res chain seq x y z
N MET A 1 -0.28 26.30 -13.12
CA MET A 1 -0.32 25.28 -12.05
C MET A 1 -1.67 24.59 -12.12
N SER A 2 -1.76 23.49 -12.85
CA SER A 2 -3.01 22.73 -12.98
C SER A 2 -3.26 21.97 -11.68
N LYS A 3 -4.46 22.12 -11.11
CA LYS A 3 -4.91 21.40 -9.91
C LYS A 3 -4.74 19.89 -10.11
N PRO A 4 -4.45 19.12 -9.04
CA PRO A 4 -4.31 17.68 -9.16
C PRO A 4 -5.64 17.11 -9.64
N ARG A 5 -5.58 16.35 -10.73
CA ARG A 5 -6.64 15.47 -11.17
C ARG A 5 -6.87 14.51 -10.01
N THR A 6 -7.98 14.67 -9.29
CA THR A 6 -8.53 13.66 -8.38
C THR A 6 -8.35 12.31 -9.05
N ALA A 7 -7.68 11.38 -8.36
CA ALA A 7 -7.64 9.98 -8.78
C ALA A 7 -9.03 9.59 -9.28
N ASN A 8 -9.05 9.01 -10.48
CA ASN A 8 -10.28 8.75 -11.21
C ASN A 8 -11.26 7.96 -10.30
N PRO A 9 -12.43 8.50 -9.94
CA PRO A 9 -13.40 7.83 -9.06
C PRO A 9 -14.02 6.57 -9.70
N ALA A 10 -13.61 6.21 -10.93
CA ALA A 10 -14.09 5.04 -11.67
C ALA A 10 -13.18 3.81 -11.63
N LEU A 11 -12.06 3.83 -10.89
CA LEU A 11 -11.33 2.59 -10.63
C LEU A 11 -11.89 1.99 -9.35
N ALA A 12 -12.71 0.95 -9.52
CA ALA A 12 -13.16 0.11 -8.43
C ALA A 12 -11.93 -0.62 -7.86
N ILE A 13 -11.19 0.05 -6.99
CA ILE A 13 -10.13 -0.55 -6.21
C ILE A 13 -10.79 -1.62 -5.35
N SER A 14 -10.44 -2.89 -5.58
CA SER A 14 -11.05 -3.99 -4.84
C SER A 14 -10.37 -4.20 -3.48
N GLU A 15 -11.12 -4.65 -2.49
CA GLU A 15 -10.56 -5.01 -1.17
C GLU A 15 -9.49 -6.10 -1.30
N ALA A 16 -9.66 -7.03 -2.24
CA ALA A 16 -8.69 -8.08 -2.53
C ALA A 16 -7.36 -7.50 -3.05
N ASP A 17 -7.41 -6.48 -3.91
CA ASP A 17 -6.21 -5.80 -4.42
C ASP A 17 -5.52 -5.01 -3.31
N LEU A 18 -6.27 -4.32 -2.44
CA LEU A 18 -5.68 -3.67 -1.25
C LEU A 18 -4.97 -4.69 -0.36
N ALA A 19 -5.65 -5.79 -0.03
CA ALA A 19 -5.09 -6.83 0.83
C ALA A 19 -3.83 -7.45 0.21
N SER A 20 -3.86 -7.71 -1.10
CA SER A 20 -2.72 -8.23 -1.85
C SER A 20 -1.52 -7.27 -1.82
N ALA A 21 -1.72 -5.99 -2.11
CA ALA A 21 -0.64 -5.02 -2.06
C ALA A 21 -0.12 -4.79 -0.63
N LEU A 22 -0.98 -4.74 0.39
CA LEU A 22 -0.53 -4.66 1.79
C LEU A 22 0.34 -5.85 2.19
N ALA A 23 -0.06 -7.08 1.82
CA ALA A 23 0.71 -8.28 2.09
C ALA A 23 2.08 -8.25 1.40
N GLN A 24 2.13 -7.88 0.12
CA GLN A 24 3.38 -7.81 -0.64
C GLN A 24 4.33 -6.73 -0.11
N ILE A 25 3.80 -5.54 0.25
CA ILE A 25 4.60 -4.49 0.88
C ILE A 25 5.10 -4.97 2.25
N GLY A 26 4.25 -5.63 3.05
CA GLY A 26 4.63 -6.18 4.35
C GLY A 26 5.76 -7.19 4.25
N THR A 27 5.71 -8.11 3.29
CA THR A 27 6.81 -9.06 3.01
C THR A 27 8.10 -8.32 2.65
N GLU A 28 8.03 -7.34 1.75
CA GLU A 28 9.22 -6.57 1.36
C GLU A 28 9.86 -5.86 2.56
N VAL A 29 9.04 -5.28 3.45
CA VAL A 29 9.50 -4.59 4.68
C VAL A 29 10.12 -5.55 5.70
N ASP A 30 9.58 -6.77 5.82
CA ASP A 30 10.11 -7.82 6.71
C ASP A 30 11.48 -8.33 6.22
N ASP A 31 11.63 -8.44 4.89
CA ASP A 31 12.86 -8.91 4.25
C ASP A 31 13.96 -7.84 4.17
N GLN A 32 13.59 -6.59 3.84
CA GLN A 32 14.54 -5.49 3.64
C GLN A 32 13.91 -4.07 3.76
N PRO A 33 14.71 -3.01 3.84
CA PRO A 33 14.17 -1.65 3.75
C PRO A 33 13.42 -1.42 2.43
N LEU A 34 12.14 -1.05 2.52
CA LEU A 34 11.29 -0.83 1.37
C LEU A 34 11.83 0.29 0.46
N ARG A 35 12.17 -0.08 -0.77
CA ARG A 35 12.65 0.86 -1.79
C ARG A 35 11.47 1.44 -2.57
N SER A 36 11.57 2.70 -2.96
CA SER A 36 10.52 3.36 -3.77
C SER A 36 10.24 2.64 -5.09
N SER A 37 11.24 2.02 -5.69
CA SER A 37 11.08 1.21 -6.91
C SER A 37 10.29 -0.09 -6.68
N ALA A 38 10.45 -0.72 -5.51
CA ALA A 38 9.68 -1.90 -5.13
C ALA A 38 8.22 -1.53 -4.84
N LEU A 39 7.99 -0.44 -4.11
CA LEU A 39 6.63 0.09 -3.87
C LEU A 39 5.92 0.42 -5.18
N ALA A 40 6.56 1.17 -6.08
CA ALA A 40 5.98 1.53 -7.38
C ALA A 40 5.79 0.33 -8.31
N ARG A 41 6.56 -0.76 -8.13
CA ARG A 41 6.35 -2.02 -8.84
C ARG A 41 5.11 -2.73 -8.32
N ILE A 42 5.03 -2.95 -7.00
CA ILE A 42 3.88 -3.61 -6.35
C ILE A 42 2.58 -2.90 -6.70
N MET A 43 2.51 -1.58 -6.51
CA MET A 43 1.30 -0.80 -6.84
C MET A 43 0.91 -0.93 -8.31
N ARG A 44 1.89 -0.91 -9.23
CA ARG A 44 1.61 -1.00 -10.67
C ARG A 44 1.11 -2.37 -11.10
N GLU A 45 1.70 -3.42 -10.53
CA GLU A 45 1.33 -4.80 -10.80
C GLU A 45 -0.06 -5.11 -10.23
N THR A 46 -0.34 -4.65 -9.01
CA THR A 46 -1.63 -4.87 -8.33
C THR A 46 -2.78 -4.08 -8.96
N PHE A 47 -2.56 -2.81 -9.31
CA PHE A 47 -3.63 -1.93 -9.82
C PHE A 47 -3.58 -1.73 -11.35
N HIS A 48 -2.81 -2.58 -12.04
CA HIS A 48 -2.74 -2.64 -13.51
C HIS A 48 -2.44 -1.31 -14.21
N GLY A 49 -1.59 -0.47 -13.63
CA GLY A 49 -1.22 0.82 -14.20
C GLY A 49 -0.42 1.70 -13.25
N SER A 50 -0.09 2.93 -13.64
CA SER A 50 0.65 3.87 -12.80
C SER A 50 -0.23 4.97 -12.21
N ASP A 51 0.25 5.60 -11.14
CA ASP A 51 -0.34 6.82 -10.58
C ASP A 51 -0.39 7.95 -11.61
N ALA A 52 0.69 8.13 -12.38
CA ALA A 52 0.74 9.12 -13.45
C ALA A 52 -0.30 8.83 -14.56
N GLY A 53 -0.61 7.55 -14.79
CA GLY A 53 -1.68 7.09 -15.69
C GLY A 53 -3.08 7.19 -15.08
N GLY A 54 -3.19 7.56 -13.80
CA GLY A 54 -4.45 7.65 -13.07
C GLY A 54 -5.03 6.31 -12.62
N ALA A 55 -4.21 5.24 -12.62
CA ALA A 55 -4.62 3.90 -12.18
C ALA A 55 -4.86 3.80 -10.66
N TRP A 56 -4.24 4.71 -9.90
CA TRP A 56 -4.37 4.84 -8.44
C TRP A 56 -3.84 6.21 -8.03
N ASP A 57 -4.18 6.69 -6.83
CA ASP A 57 -3.62 7.94 -6.29
C ASP A 57 -2.23 7.69 -5.72
N TRP A 58 -1.28 8.58 -5.95
CA TRP A 58 0.05 8.45 -5.37
C TRP A 58 0.04 8.43 -3.83
N ARG A 59 -0.93 9.09 -3.16
CA ARG A 59 -1.13 8.97 -1.69
C ARG A 59 -1.43 7.55 -1.28
N MET A 60 -2.21 6.82 -2.06
CA MET A 60 -2.58 5.44 -1.75
C MET A 60 -1.34 4.56 -1.55
N ALA A 61 -0.31 4.72 -2.39
CA ALA A 61 0.95 4.01 -2.21
C ALA A 61 1.64 4.35 -0.88
N TYR A 62 1.57 5.62 -0.47
CA TYR A 62 2.15 6.07 0.80
C TYR A 62 1.37 5.55 2.01
N ASP A 63 0.04 5.62 1.97
CA ASP A 63 -0.85 5.13 3.02
C ASP A 63 -0.69 3.61 3.20
N MET A 64 -0.61 2.86 2.10
CA MET A 64 -0.40 1.41 2.13
C MET A 64 0.99 1.04 2.65
N MET A 65 2.02 1.79 2.26
CA MET A 65 3.37 1.64 2.82
C MET A 65 3.37 1.83 4.35
N GLN A 66 2.73 2.88 4.85
CA GLN A 66 2.65 3.14 6.28
C GLN A 66 1.86 2.06 7.02
N ALA A 67 0.71 1.65 6.49
CA ALA A 67 -0.10 0.60 7.08
C ALA A 67 0.66 -0.74 7.15
N ALA A 68 1.35 -1.13 6.08
CA ALA A 68 2.15 -2.35 6.06
C ALA A 68 3.33 -2.30 7.05
N ALA A 69 4.04 -1.17 7.12
CA ALA A 69 5.15 -1.00 8.07
C ALA A 69 4.67 -1.12 9.53
N ILE A 70 3.51 -0.53 9.86
CA ILE A 70 2.89 -0.65 11.19
C ILE A 70 2.51 -2.11 11.47
N GLN A 71 1.91 -2.82 10.50
CA GLN A 71 1.55 -4.23 10.67
C GLN A 71 2.77 -5.12 10.94
N VAL A 72 3.87 -4.91 10.21
CA VAL A 72 5.14 -5.64 10.44
C VAL A 72 5.72 -5.32 11.81
N PHE A 73 5.76 -4.04 12.18
CA PHE A 73 6.24 -3.60 13.50
C PHE A 73 5.45 -4.25 14.64
N LEU A 74 4.11 -4.22 14.56
CA LEU A 74 3.23 -4.83 15.56
C LEU A 74 3.40 -6.35 15.63
N ARG A 75 3.58 -7.04 14.49
CA ARG A 75 3.86 -8.48 14.45
C ARG A 75 5.17 -8.82 15.16
N GLY A 76 6.24 -8.06 14.90
CA GLY A 76 7.55 -8.26 15.54
C GLY A 76 7.55 -7.94 17.03
N ALA A 77 6.70 -6.99 17.47
CA ALA A 77 6.53 -6.62 18.88
C ALA A 77 5.66 -7.61 19.68
N GLY A 78 5.13 -8.67 19.07
CA GLY A 78 4.22 -9.61 19.74
C GLY A 78 2.79 -9.06 19.94
N ALA A 79 2.42 -7.98 19.25
CA ALA A 79 1.10 -7.36 19.34
C ALA A 79 0.03 -8.06 18.47
N THR A 80 0.10 -9.38 18.37
CA THR A 80 -1.04 -10.20 17.93
C THR A 80 -2.10 -10.37 19.03
N ALA A 81 -1.88 -9.84 20.24
CA ALA A 81 -2.78 -10.03 21.38
C ALA A 81 -3.80 -8.90 21.67
N ASP A 82 -3.59 -7.64 21.27
CA ASP A 82 -4.37 -6.53 21.87
C ASP A 82 -5.11 -5.57 20.92
N ILE A 83 -5.09 -5.78 19.61
CA ILE A 83 -5.81 -4.86 18.69
C ILE A 83 -7.34 -5.02 18.75
N ALA A 84 -7.83 -6.12 19.31
CA ALA A 84 -9.26 -6.39 19.49
C ALA A 84 -9.80 -5.98 20.87
N ASN A 85 -8.96 -5.46 21.78
CA ASN A 85 -9.32 -5.23 23.18
C ASN A 85 -8.83 -3.88 23.76
N ALA A 86 -8.53 -2.89 22.92
CA ALA A 86 -8.16 -1.53 23.33
C ALA A 86 -9.27 -0.51 23.04
#